data_AF-A0A3R7U0M7-F1
#
_entry.id   AF-A0A3R7U0M7-F1
#
_cell.length_a   1.000
_cell.length_b   1.000
_cell.length_c   1.000
_cell.angle_alpha   90.00
_cell.angle_beta   90.00
_cell.angle_gamma   90.00
#
_symmetry.space_group_name_H-M   'P 1'
#
loop_
_entity.id
_entity.type
_entity.pdbx_description
1 polymer ?
#
loop_
_entity_poly.entity_id
_entity_poly.type
_entity_poly.pdbx_seq_one_letter_code
_entity_poly.pdbx_strand_id
1 'polypeptide(L)' 'MLTTKSMTVTFDKSVAPSLLEGGYSYSPSGNNTIQVYFDQSDRDIYDILDDAGLGHVADSVIYTDYFNEDN' A
#
# COMPACT_ATOMS: atom_id res chain seq x y z
N MET A 1 -10.34 -17.29 -13.01
CA MET A 1 -9.50 -17.28 -11.80
C MET A 1 -9.22 -15.82 -11.51
N LEU A 2 -9.51 -15.32 -10.30
CA LEU A 2 -9.10 -13.98 -9.91
C LEU A 2 -7.60 -14.03 -9.71
N THR A 3 -6.84 -13.31 -10.53
CA THR A 3 -5.39 -13.20 -10.35
C THR A 3 -5.17 -12.18 -9.24
N THR A 4 -4.90 -12.66 -8.03
CA THR A 4 -4.52 -11.78 -6.93
C THR A 4 -3.17 -11.15 -7.27
N LYS A 5 -3.12 -9.82 -7.26
CA LYS A 5 -1.90 -9.04 -7.43
C LYS A 5 -1.50 -8.44 -6.09
N SER A 6 -0.25 -8.04 -5.98
CA SER A 6 0.19 -7.28 -4.81
C SER A 6 1.04 -6.10 -5.23
N MET A 7 1.01 -5.05 -4.42
CA MET A 7 1.93 -3.93 -4.56
C MET A 7 2.64 -3.72 -3.25
N THR A 8 3.91 -3.38 -3.35
CA THR A 8 4.71 -2.93 -2.22
C THR A 8 4.71 -1.42 -2.23
N VAL A 9 4.26 -0.80 -1.13
CA VAL A 9 4.14 0.64 -1.00
C VAL A 9 5.02 1.10 0.14
N THR A 10 5.93 2.04 -0.15
CA THR A 10 6.77 2.67 0.86
C THR A 10 6.28 4.06 1.16
N PHE A 11 6.03 4.30 2.43
CA PHE A 11 5.61 5.58 2.98
C PHE A 11 6.72 6.23 3.81
N ASP A 12 6.67 7.56 3.92
CA ASP A 12 7.51 8.29 4.87
C ASP A 12 7.17 7.88 6.31
N LYS A 13 8.15 8.05 7.21
CA LYS A 13 7.90 7.91 8.65
C LYS A 13 6.81 8.85 9.18
N SER A 14 6.49 9.96 8.51
CA SER A 14 5.47 10.92 8.92
C SER A 14 4.06 10.33 8.97
N VAL A 15 3.77 9.31 8.15
CA VAL A 15 2.46 8.66 8.10
C VAL A 15 2.39 7.33 8.85
N ALA A 16 3.45 7.01 9.62
CA ALA A 16 3.50 5.88 10.53
C ALA A 16 2.22 5.71 11.40
N PRO A 17 1.66 6.78 12.02
CA PRO A 17 0.43 6.65 12.80
C PRO A 17 -0.77 6.19 11.96
N SER A 18 -0.90 6.73 10.74
CA SER A 18 -1.99 6.41 9.82
C SER A 18 -1.92 4.98 9.28
N LEU A 19 -0.71 4.42 9.15
CA LEU A 19 -0.54 3.01 8.80
C LEU A 19 -1.13 2.09 9.89
N LEU A 20 -0.98 2.46 11.16
CA LEU A 20 -1.60 1.73 12.27
C LEU A 20 -3.12 1.77 12.21
N GLU A 21 -3.70 2.91 11.82
CA GLU A 21 -5.16 3.06 11.65
C GLU A 21 -5.70 2.12 10.56
N GLY A 22 -4.93 1.90 9.49
CA GLY A 22 -5.21 0.91 8.45
C GLY A 22 -4.92 -0.54 8.85
N GLY A 23 -4.44 -0.79 10.08
CA GLY A 23 -4.10 -2.13 10.57
C GLY A 23 -2.72 -2.65 10.11
N TYR A 24 -1.88 -1.78 9.54
CA TYR A 24 -0.53 -2.15 9.10
C TYR A 24 0.50 -1.93 10.21
N SER A 25 1.52 -2.79 10.22
CA SER A 25 2.68 -2.58 11.07
C SER A 25 3.52 -1.43 10.55
N TYR A 26 4.05 -0.61 11.46
CA TYR A 26 4.94 0.49 11.13
C TYR A 26 6.14 0.55 12.07
N SER A 27 7.16 1.27 11.63
CA SER A 27 8.40 1.62 12.29
C SER A 27 8.46 3.14 12.45
N PRO A 28 8.56 3.67 13.67
CA PRO A 28 8.68 5.12 13.90
C PRO A 28 10.06 5.68 13.52
N SER A 29 11.05 4.80 13.32
CA SER A 29 12.45 5.18 13.12
C SER A 29 12.83 5.33 11.64
N GLY A 30 11.96 4.97 10.69
CA GLY A 30 12.27 4.98 9.27
C GLY A 30 11.05 4.83 8.38
N ASN A 31 11.29 4.74 7.08
CA ASN A 31 10.24 4.55 6.09
C ASN A 31 9.55 3.20 6.28
N ASN A 32 8.28 3.16 5.93
CA ASN A 32 7.41 2.02 6.16
C ASN A 32 7.01 1.40 4.85
N THR A 33 7.45 0.17 4.64
CA THR A 33 7.11 -0.61 3.44
C THR A 33 6.05 -1.63 3.80
N ILE A 34 4.89 -1.54 3.16
CA ILE A 34 3.78 -2.46 3.35
C ILE A 34 3.45 -3.17 2.03
N GLN A 35 2.84 -4.35 2.13
CA GLN A 35 2.32 -5.08 0.97
C GLN A 35 0.80 -4.99 0.99
N VAL A 36 0.22 -4.55 -0.12
CA VAL A 36 -1.23 -4.42 -0.33
C VAL A 36 -1.65 -5.37 -1.44
N TYR A 37 -2.67 -6.18 -1.19
CA TYR A 37 -3.19 -7.15 -2.14
C TYR A 37 -4.44 -6.60 -2.82
N PHE A 38 -4.57 -6.84 -4.13
CA PHE A 38 -5.71 -6.35 -4.91
C PHE A 38 -6.02 -7.29 -6.08
N ASP A 39 -7.30 -7.35 -6.46
CA ASP A 39 -7.81 -8.36 -7.41
C ASP A 39 -7.82 -7.91 -8.88
N GLN A 40 -7.45 -6.66 -9.19
CA GLN A 40 -7.60 -6.08 -10.53
C GLN A 40 -6.35 -5.33 -11.04
N SER A 41 -5.95 -5.65 -12.28
CA SER A 41 -4.76 -5.10 -12.94
C SER A 41 -4.77 -3.61 -13.23
N ASP A 42 -5.96 -3.02 -13.41
CA ASP A 42 -6.13 -1.68 -13.99
C ASP A 42 -6.57 -0.64 -12.95
N ARG A 43 -6.45 -0.95 -11.66
CA ARG A 43 -6.78 0.02 -10.60
C ARG A 43 -5.61 0.96 -10.35
N ASP A 44 -5.93 2.23 -10.17
CA ASP A 44 -4.97 3.25 -9.77
C ASP A 44 -4.51 2.99 -8.31
N ILE A 45 -3.30 3.42 -7.97
CA ILE A 45 -2.78 3.33 -6.59
C ILE A 45 -3.74 3.96 -5.58
N TYR A 46 -4.39 5.07 -5.94
CA TYR A 46 -5.33 5.75 -5.06
C TYR A 46 -6.51 4.86 -4.69
N ASP A 47 -7.10 4.16 -5.68
CA ASP A 47 -8.22 3.26 -5.47
C ASP A 47 -7.81 2.04 -4.63
N ILE A 48 -6.61 1.50 -4.87
CA ILE A 48 -6.11 0.34 -4.13
C ILE A 48 -5.82 0.72 -2.67
N LEU A 49 -5.25 1.91 -2.44
CA LEU A 49 -4.99 2.40 -1.08
C LEU A 49 -6.26 2.80 -0.34
N ASP A 50 -7.27 3.34 -1.03
CA ASP A 50 -8.57 3.66 -0.42
C ASP A 50 -9.26 2.39 0.12
N ASP A 51 -9.31 1.32 -0.68
CA ASP A 51 -9.81 0.01 -0.25
C ASP A 51 -9.03 -0.56 0.94
N ALA A 52 -7.73 -0.26 1.01
CA ALA A 52 -6.86 -0.66 2.11
C ALA A 52 -6.99 0.23 3.37
N GLY A 53 -7.87 1.23 3.37
CA GLY A 53 -8.02 2.19 4.46
C GLY A 53 -6.91 3.26 4.52
N LEU A 54 -6.11 3.36 3.48
CA LEU A 54 -4.92 4.22 3.36
C LEU A 54 -5.10 5.35 2.33
N GLY A 55 -6.29 5.56 1.78
CA GLY A 55 -6.56 6.59 0.79
C GLY A 55 -6.12 8.00 1.24
N HIS A 56 -6.26 8.30 2.53
CA HIS A 56 -5.86 9.57 3.13
C HIS A 56 -4.33 9.78 3.23
N VAL A 57 -3.52 8.74 3.03
CA VAL A 57 -2.05 8.82 2.99
C VAL A 57 -1.45 8.49 1.63
N ALA A 58 -2.28 8.30 0.60
CA ALA A 58 -1.84 7.99 -0.75
C ALA A 58 -0.88 9.06 -1.33
N ASP A 59 -1.08 10.34 -1.00
CA ASP A 59 -0.18 11.43 -1.40
C ASP A 59 1.20 11.39 -0.70
N SER A 60 1.35 10.59 0.37
CA SER A 60 2.60 10.43 1.11
C SER A 60 3.39 9.19 0.69
N VAL A 61 2.99 8.55 -0.40
CA VAL A 61 3.73 7.43 -1.00
C VAL A 61 5.04 7.94 -1.59
N ILE A 62 6.15 7.36 -1.15
CA ILE A 62 7.49 7.66 -1.67
C ILE A 62 7.83 6.74 -2.84
N TYR A 63 7.42 5.47 -2.75
CA TYR A 63 7.76 4.45 -3.72
C TYR A 63 6.66 3.40 -3.81
N THR A 64 6.42 2.90 -5.02
CA THR A 64 5.46 1.84 -5.28
C THR A 64 6.07 0.84 -6.25
N ASP A 65 5.94 -0.43 -5.92
CA ASP A 65 6.36 -1.54 -6.77
C ASP A 65 5.18 -2.48 -7.00
N TYR A 66 4.79 -2.65 -8.25
CA TYR A 66 3.68 -3.52 -8.63
C TYR A 66 4.19 -4.93 -8.93
N PHE A 67 3.82 -5.88 -8.09
CA PHE A 67 4.07 -7.30 -8.32
C PHE A 67 2.82 -7.95 -8.93
N ASN A 68 2.93 -8.30 -10.21
CA ASN A 68 2.10 -9.37 -10.73
C ASN A 68 2.68 -10.69 -10.22
N GLU A 69 1.94 -11.41 -9.38
CA GLU A 69 2.14 -12.87 -9.33
C GLU A 69 1.66 -13.42 -10.68
N ASP A 70 2.57 -13.45 -11.65
CA ASP A 70 2.42 -14.28 -12.84
C ASP A 70 2.43 -15.74 -12.35
N ASN A 71 1.25 -16.36 -12.34
CA ASN A 71 1.10 -17.79 -12.04
C ASN A 71 1.50 -18.61 -13.27
#